data_AF-A0A3Q2YD31-F1
#
_entry.id   AF-A0A3Q2YD31-F1
#
_cell.length_a   1.000
_cell.length_b   1.000
_cell.length_c   1.000
_cell.angle_alpha   90.00
_cell.angle_beta   90.00
_cell.angle_gamma   90.00
#
_symmetry.space_group_name_H-M   'P 1'
#
loop_
_entity.id
_entity.type
_entity.pdbx_description
1 polymer ?
#
loop_
_entity_poly.entity_id
_entity_poly.type
_entity_poly.pdbx_seq_one_letter_code
_entity_poly.pdbx_strand_id
1 'polypeptide(L)'
;MQLVVMTTVLALAGASKLCSSGCSLQVYTIPVESCNKTEYVDTTLCAGQCYHEDPVYFSATRQTEQNVCNGNWTYKVKHIRGCSVGVSYPVATSCKCTSCNEDYTDCAARINHSCF
;
A
#
# COMPACT_ATOMS: atom_id res chain seq x y z
N MET A 1 51.45 3.75 32.83
CA MET A 1 50.33 4.52 32.28
C MET A 1 49.74 3.69 31.14
N GLN A 2 48.57 3.06 31.33
CA GLN A 2 47.95 2.22 30.30
C GLN A 2 47.04 3.09 29.43
N LEU A 3 47.28 3.09 28.12
CA LEU A 3 46.45 3.75 27.11
C LEU A 3 45.24 2.87 26.83
N VAL A 4 44.05 3.32 27.21
CA VAL A 4 42.78 2.66 26.89
C VAL A 4 42.31 3.20 25.54
N VAL A 5 42.37 2.36 24.51
CA VAL A 5 41.90 2.71 23.16
C VAL A 5 40.39 2.47 23.11
N MET A 6 39.61 3.55 23.11
CA MET A 6 38.15 3.48 22.94
C MET A 6 37.82 3.43 21.45
N THR A 7 37.52 2.24 20.94
CA THR A 7 37.02 2.05 19.59
C THR A 7 35.53 2.43 19.56
N THR A 8 35.18 3.50 18.85
CA THR A 8 33.80 3.87 18.61
C THR A 8 33.22 2.98 17.51
N VAL A 9 32.33 2.06 17.89
CA VAL A 9 31.54 1.28 16.93
C VAL A 9 30.44 2.19 16.39
N LEU A 10 30.54 2.62 15.13
CA LEU A 10 29.43 3.27 14.44
C LEU A 10 28.38 2.20 14.12
N ALA A 11 27.25 2.23 14.83
CA ALA A 11 26.08 1.46 14.46
C ALA A 11 25.46 2.05 13.19
N LEU A 12 25.65 1.36 12.06
CA LEU A 12 24.87 1.60 10.84
C LEU A 12 23.42 1.21 11.15
N ALA A 13 22.58 2.20 11.45
CA ALA A 13 21.13 1.98 11.50
C ALA A 13 20.67 1.62 10.08
N GLY A 14 20.37 0.34 9.85
CA GLY A 14 19.75 -0.11 8.61
C GLY A 14 18.43 0.64 8.40
N ALA A 15 18.18 1.07 7.16
CA ALA A 15 16.90 1.65 6.79
C ALA A 15 15.81 0.57 6.87
N SER A 16 15.13 0.46 8.01
CA SER A 16 13.90 -0.32 8.10
C SER A 16 12.82 0.41 7.29
N LYS A 17 12.15 -0.30 6.37
CA LYS A 17 10.90 0.20 5.78
C LYS A 17 9.92 0.40 6.94
N LEU A 18 9.49 1.64 7.16
CA LEU A 18 8.61 1.99 8.26
C LEU A 18 7.23 1.38 7.96
N CYS A 19 6.91 0.26 8.63
CA CYS A 19 5.59 -0.35 8.52
C CYS A 19 4.57 0.58 9.20
N SER A 20 3.62 1.11 8.43
CA SER A 20 2.49 1.84 9.02
C SER A 20 1.62 0.89 9.83
N SER A 21 1.44 1.19 11.11
CA SER A 21 0.62 0.41 12.06
C SER A 21 -0.89 0.52 11.81
N GLY A 22 -1.31 1.27 10.80
CA GLY A 22 -2.72 1.42 10.44
C GLY A 22 -2.93 1.73 8.96
N CYS A 23 -4.14 1.43 8.50
CA CYS A 23 -4.61 1.76 7.16
C CYS A 23 -4.79 3.28 6.99
N SER A 24 -4.07 3.86 6.04
CA SER A 24 -4.09 5.30 5.79
C SER A 24 -3.91 5.65 4.32
N LEU A 25 -4.16 6.90 3.99
CA LEU A 25 -3.83 7.46 2.68
C LEU A 25 -2.31 7.61 2.57
N GLN A 26 -1.74 7.06 1.51
CA GLN A 26 -0.31 7.16 1.20
C GLN A 26 -0.12 7.60 -0.25
N VAL A 27 0.92 8.40 -0.50
CA VAL A 27 1.26 8.86 -1.84
C VAL A 27 2.11 7.80 -2.52
N TYR A 28 1.69 7.40 -3.72
CA TYR A 28 2.40 6.47 -4.58
C TYR A 28 2.56 7.07 -5.97
N THR A 29 3.70 6.80 -6.58
CA THR A 29 3.92 7.09 -8.00
C THR A 29 3.56 5.86 -8.81
N ILE A 30 2.57 5.98 -9.70
CA ILE A 30 2.10 4.87 -10.55
C ILE A 30 2.33 5.17 -12.03
N PRO A 31 2.60 4.15 -12.86
CA PRO A 31 2.65 4.30 -14.30
C PRO A 31 1.23 4.45 -14.88
N VAL A 32 1.08 5.34 -15.86
CA VAL A 32 -0.11 5.49 -16.69
C VAL A 32 0.30 5.47 -18.15
N GLU A 33 -0.44 4.71 -18.97
CA GLU A 33 -0.02 4.38 -20.33
C GLU A 33 -1.07 4.77 -21.37
N SER A 34 -0.64 5.46 -22.42
CA SER A 34 -1.47 5.77 -23.60
C SER A 34 -0.60 6.01 -24.83
N CYS A 35 -1.10 5.62 -26.00
CA CYS A 35 -0.38 5.65 -27.29
C CYS A 35 1.06 5.13 -27.23
N ASN A 36 1.30 3.99 -26.55
CA ASN A 36 2.63 3.40 -26.35
C ASN A 36 3.63 4.32 -25.62
N LYS A 37 3.13 5.26 -24.82
CA LYS A 37 3.92 6.10 -23.92
C LYS A 37 3.52 5.81 -22.49
N THR A 38 4.51 5.72 -21.61
CA THR A 38 4.33 5.58 -20.17
C THR A 38 4.77 6.87 -19.50
N GLU A 39 3.88 7.49 -18.74
CA GLU A 39 4.21 8.58 -17.81
C GLU A 39 3.93 8.13 -16.37
N TYR A 40 4.53 8.81 -15.40
CA TYR A 40 4.32 8.53 -13.99
C TYR A 40 3.52 9.66 -13.35
N VAL A 41 2.55 9.30 -12.50
CA VAL A 41 1.73 10.26 -11.76
C VAL A 41 1.77 9.94 -10.27
N ASP A 42 1.86 10.98 -9.45
CA ASP A 42 1.66 10.84 -8.03
C ASP A 42 0.16 10.82 -7.74
N THR A 43 -0.27 9.78 -7.02
CA THR A 43 -1.64 9.60 -6.57
C THR A 43 -1.67 9.15 -5.12
N THR A 44 -2.83 9.27 -4.48
CA THR A 44 -3.07 8.71 -3.15
C THR A 44 -3.70 7.33 -3.27
N LEU A 45 -3.18 6.34 -2.55
CA LEU A 45 -3.75 4.99 -2.42
C LEU A 45 -3.91 4.62 -0.95
N CYS A 46 -4.71 3.59 -0.68
CA CYS A 46 -4.83 3.02 0.66
C CYS A 46 -3.75 1.98 0.90
N ALA A 47 -2.97 2.18 1.97
CA ALA A 47 -1.96 1.23 2.39
C ALA A 47 -1.77 1.26 3.91
N GLY A 48 -1.43 0.10 4.48
CA GLY A 48 -1.21 -0.07 5.91
C GLY A 48 -1.71 -1.41 6.40
N GLN A 49 -1.62 -1.60 7.72
CA GLN A 49 -2.04 -2.83 8.37
C GLN A 49 -3.47 -2.72 8.89
N CYS A 50 -4.18 -3.84 8.84
CA CYS A 50 -5.49 -4.03 9.43
C CYS A 50 -5.44 -5.19 10.42
N TYR A 51 -6.23 -5.06 11.48
CA TYR A 51 -6.30 -6.08 12.51
C TYR A 51 -6.99 -7.34 11.98
N HIS A 52 -6.37 -8.49 12.22
CA HIS A 52 -6.89 -9.81 11.88
C HIS A 52 -6.68 -10.74 13.06
N GLU A 53 -7.69 -11.56 13.34
CA GLU A 53 -7.62 -12.65 14.30
C GLU A 53 -8.10 -13.92 13.62
N ASP A 54 -7.34 -14.99 13.76
CA ASP A 54 -7.83 -16.32 13.42
C ASP A 54 -8.72 -16.82 14.57
N PRO A 55 -9.96 -17.22 14.30
CA PRO A 55 -10.86 -17.70 15.34
C PRO A 55 -10.34 -19.00 15.95
N VAL A 56 -10.34 -19.09 17.29
CA VAL A 56 -9.89 -20.29 18.03
C VAL A 56 -10.75 -21.52 17.71
N TYR A 57 -12.03 -21.32 17.40
CA TYR A 57 -12.96 -22.38 17.02
C TYR A 57 -13.48 -22.15 15.60
N PHE A 58 -13.18 -23.07 14.69
CA PHE A 58 -13.70 -23.05 13.33
C PHE A 58 -15.16 -23.51 13.30
N SER A 59 -16.06 -22.60 12.92
CA SER A 59 -17.47 -22.90 12.72
C SER A 59 -17.87 -22.47 11.31
N ALA A 60 -18.45 -23.39 10.53
CA ALA A 60 -18.92 -23.08 9.17
C ALA A 60 -19.98 -21.96 9.14
N THR A 61 -20.68 -21.70 10.26
CA THR A 61 -21.68 -20.64 10.39
C THR A 61 -21.11 -19.32 10.92
N ARG A 62 -19.82 -19.27 11.28
CA ARG A 62 -19.13 -18.07 11.77
C ARG A 62 -17.80 -17.88 11.02
N GLN A 63 -17.86 -17.79 9.70
CA GLN A 63 -16.71 -17.31 8.94
C GLN A 63 -16.45 -15.86 9.37
N THR A 64 -15.27 -15.61 9.93
CA THR A 64 -14.81 -14.27 10.26
C THR A 64 -14.46 -13.56 8.95
N GLU A 65 -15.19 -12.51 8.63
CA GLU A 65 -14.83 -11.62 7.52
C GLU A 65 -13.48 -10.97 7.83
N GLN A 66 -12.50 -11.18 6.93
CA GLN A 66 -11.19 -10.53 7.02
C GLN A 66 -11.28 -9.11 6.45
N ASN A 67 -10.76 -8.13 7.19
CA ASN A 67 -10.80 -6.73 6.81
C ASN A 67 -9.50 -6.30 6.14
N VAL A 68 -9.57 -5.85 4.89
CA VAL A 68 -8.41 -5.32 4.17
C VAL A 68 -8.34 -3.80 4.28
N CYS A 69 -7.16 -3.22 4.04
CA CYS A 69 -7.02 -1.77 3.95
C CYS A 69 -7.59 -1.28 2.62
N ASN A 70 -8.77 -0.67 2.66
CA ASN A 70 -9.50 -0.23 1.47
C ASN A 70 -10.25 1.08 1.76
N GLY A 71 -10.92 1.68 0.77
CA GLY A 71 -11.74 2.86 1.03
C GLY A 71 -12.37 3.45 -0.22
N ASN A 72 -12.80 4.71 -0.10
CA ASN A 72 -13.41 5.42 -1.22
C ASN A 72 -12.33 6.04 -2.11
N TRP A 73 -12.64 6.13 -3.39
CA TRP A 73 -11.73 6.63 -4.39
C TRP A 73 -12.51 7.33 -5.51
N THR A 74 -11.82 8.19 -6.24
CA THR A 74 -12.32 8.85 -7.43
C THR A 74 -11.31 8.70 -8.56
N TYR A 75 -11.68 9.11 -9.77
CA TYR A 75 -10.78 9.09 -10.91
C TYR A 75 -10.29 10.51 -11.24
N LYS A 76 -9.01 10.60 -11.60
CA LYS A 76 -8.44 11.75 -12.31
C LYS A 76 -7.97 11.34 -13.68
N VAL A 77 -7.81 12.31 -14.59
CA VAL A 77 -7.40 12.07 -15.97
C VAL A 77 -6.03 12.70 -16.23
N LYS A 78 -5.08 11.91 -16.72
CA LYS A 78 -3.78 12.36 -17.21
C LYS A 78 -3.82 12.45 -18.73
N HIS A 79 -3.45 13.61 -19.27
CA HIS A 79 -3.26 13.80 -20.70
C HIS A 79 -1.77 13.75 -21.03
N ILE A 80 -1.37 12.72 -21.79
CA ILE A 80 0.00 12.54 -22.26
C ILE A 80 0.21 13.38 -23.51
N ARG A 81 1.32 14.13 -23.60
CA ARG A 81 1.56 15.03 -24.73
C ARG A 81 1.64 14.23 -26.05
N GLY A 82 0.81 14.64 -27.01
CA GLY A 82 0.71 13.97 -28.31
C GLY A 82 -0.19 12.74 -28.31
N CYS A 83 -0.98 12.52 -27.25
CA CYS A 83 -2.09 11.56 -27.22
C CYS A 83 -3.42 12.31 -27.18
N SER A 84 -4.37 11.89 -28.01
CA SER A 84 -5.75 12.41 -27.98
C SER A 84 -6.58 11.82 -26.85
N VAL A 85 -6.19 10.65 -26.33
CA VAL A 85 -6.92 9.91 -25.30
C VAL A 85 -6.26 10.16 -23.94
N GLY A 86 -7.04 10.75 -23.02
CA GLY A 86 -6.67 10.86 -21.61
C GLY A 86 -6.77 9.51 -20.89
N VAL A 87 -5.89 9.27 -19.92
CA VAL A 87 -5.86 8.05 -19.10
C VAL A 87 -6.46 8.34 -17.74
N SER A 88 -7.49 7.58 -17.36
CA SER A 88 -8.07 7.68 -16.03
C SER A 88 -7.26 6.85 -15.03
N TYR A 89 -6.98 7.41 -13.86
CA TYR A 89 -6.26 6.74 -12.78
C TYR A 89 -6.93 6.99 -11.43
N PRO A 90 -6.88 6.03 -10.49
CA PRO A 90 -7.57 6.13 -9.21
C PRO A 90 -6.85 7.06 -8.25
N VAL A 91 -7.62 7.73 -7.40
CA VAL A 91 -7.18 8.60 -6.31
C VAL A 91 -8.02 8.28 -5.08
N ALA A 92 -7.41 7.67 -4.07
CA ALA A 92 -8.07 7.39 -2.80
C ALA A 92 -8.42 8.70 -2.08
N THR A 93 -9.66 8.80 -1.61
CA THR A 93 -10.19 9.95 -0.85
C THR A 93 -10.35 9.64 0.63
N SER A 94 -10.43 8.36 0.99
CA SER A 94 -10.47 7.88 2.37
C SER A 94 -9.99 6.43 2.43
N CYS A 95 -9.47 6.00 3.58
CA CYS A 95 -9.03 4.63 3.83
C CYS A 95 -9.52 4.15 5.20
N LYS A 96 -9.88 2.87 5.27
CA LYS A 96 -10.37 2.17 6.46
C LYS A 96 -10.13 0.67 6.34
N CYS A 97 -10.10 -0.02 7.46
CA CYS A 97 -10.17 -1.48 7.46
C CYS A 97 -11.61 -1.92 7.26
N THR A 98 -11.88 -2.63 6.18
CA THR A 98 -13.23 -3.06 5.78
C THR A 98 -13.12 -4.30 4.89
N SER A 99 -14.20 -5.06 4.75
CA SER A 99 -14.27 -6.19 3.81
C SER A 99 -13.89 -5.74 2.40
N CYS A 100 -13.17 -6.60 1.67
CA CYS A 100 -12.78 -6.30 0.30
C CYS A 100 -14.01 -6.23 -0.61
N ASN A 101 -14.08 -5.22 -1.48
CA ASN A 101 -15.19 -5.09 -2.42
C ASN A 101 -14.80 -5.71 -3.76
N GLU A 102 -15.34 -6.89 -4.05
CA GLU A 102 -15.03 -7.67 -5.25
C GLU A 102 -15.63 -7.08 -6.55
N ASP A 103 -16.57 -6.12 -6.47
CA ASP A 103 -17.20 -5.52 -7.65
C ASP A 103 -16.19 -4.69 -8.48
N TYR A 104 -15.20 -4.10 -7.81
CA TYR A 104 -14.23 -3.18 -8.43
C TYR A 104 -12.80 -3.31 -7.91
N THR A 105 -12.53 -4.22 -6.96
CA THR A 105 -11.19 -4.48 -6.44
C THR A 105 -10.85 -5.96 -6.59
N ASP A 106 -9.66 -6.25 -7.09
CA ASP A 106 -9.09 -7.60 -7.09
C ASP A 106 -8.66 -8.01 -5.66
N CYS A 107 -9.45 -8.87 -5.03
CA CYS A 107 -9.26 -9.33 -3.65
C CYS A 107 -8.30 -10.52 -3.62
N ALA A 108 -7.01 -10.27 -3.84
CA ALA A 108 -5.98 -11.29 -3.91
C ALA A 108 -4.83 -11.03 -2.92
N ALA A 109 -4.27 -12.10 -2.36
CA ALA A 109 -3.02 -12.03 -1.62
C ALA A 109 -1.84 -11.92 -2.60
N ARG A 110 -1.14 -10.78 -2.59
CA ARG A 110 0.19 -10.67 -3.19
C ARG A 110 1.25 -10.78 -2.11
N ILE A 111 1.94 -11.92 -2.07
CA ILE A 111 3.03 -12.14 -1.12
C ILE A 111 4.27 -11.39 -1.64
N ASN A 112 4.43 -10.13 -1.23
CA ASN A 112 5.69 -9.42 -1.38
C ASN A 112 6.23 -9.17 0.03
N HIS A 113 7.26 -9.91 0.41
CA HIS A 113 7.89 -9.98 1.75
C HIS A 113 8.63 -8.70 2.17
N SER A 114 8.02 -7.53 1.97
CA SER A 114 8.61 -6.26 2.40
C SER A 114 8.25 -5.89 3.85
N CYS A 115 7.20 -6.51 4.41
CA CYS A 115 6.65 -6.15 5.73
C CYS A 115 6.19 -7.36 6.58
N PHE A 116 6.51 -8.59 6.18
CA PHE A 116 6.38 -9.83 6.96
C PHE A 116 7.69 -10.62 6.84
#